data_AF-A0A816AP32-F1
#
_entry.id   AF-A0A816AP32-F1
#
_cell.length_a   1.000
_cell.length_b   1.000
_cell.length_c   1.000
_cell.angle_alpha   90.00
_cell.angle_beta   90.00
_cell.angle_gamma   90.00
#
_symmetry.space_group_name_H-M   'P 1'
#
loop_
_entity.id
_entity.type
_entity.pdbx_description
1 polymer ?
#
loop_
_entity_poly.entity_id
_entity_poly.type
_entity_poly.pdbx_seq_one_letter_code
_entity_poly.pdbx_strand_id
1 'polypeptide(L)'
;MNTCSFTFFSLRTNLPCRVTGIERTWDYLKAEFDREGDGLSELTAKYFETMGPGPLLFAVVDQSVYYHDQQQWHKYKSAFDIVFDTINISE
;
A
#
# COMPACT_ATOMS: atom_id res chain seq x y z
N MET A 1 -4.37 2.30 -15.42
CA MET A 1 -3.85 2.59 -14.06
C MET A 1 -3.98 1.35 -13.21
N ASN A 2 -2.90 0.90 -12.57
CA ASN A 2 -2.95 -0.29 -11.71
C ASN A 2 -3.37 0.09 -10.30
N THR A 3 -4.22 -0.73 -9.69
CA THR A 3 -4.69 -0.57 -8.32
C THR A 3 -4.49 -1.86 -7.54
N CYS A 4 -4.32 -1.73 -6.23
CA CYS A 4 -4.33 -2.86 -5.31
C CYS A 4 -5.31 -2.57 -4.19
N SER A 5 -6.16 -3.53 -3.85
CA SER A 5 -6.95 -3.51 -2.62
C SER A 5 -6.48 -4.60 -1.67
N PHE A 6 -6.60 -4.35 -0.37
CA PHE A 6 -6.50 -5.39 0.66
C PHE A 6 -7.47 -5.09 1.79
N THR A 7 -7.80 -6.11 2.58
CA THR A 7 -8.59 -5.96 3.82
C THR A 7 -7.69 -6.20 5.02
N PHE A 8 -7.91 -5.46 6.11
CA PHE A 8 -7.25 -5.69 7.39
C PHE A 8 -8.21 -5.51 8.57
N PHE A 9 -7.91 -6.09 9.72
CA PHE A 9 -8.65 -5.80 10.96
C PHE A 9 -8.08 -4.55 11.64
N SER A 10 -8.90 -3.52 11.76
CA SER A 10 -8.53 -2.28 12.47
C SER A 10 -8.37 -2.53 13.96
N LEU A 11 -7.24 -2.10 14.54
CA LEU A 11 -6.99 -2.22 15.98
C LEU A 11 -7.96 -1.37 16.82
N ARG A 12 -8.53 -0.29 16.25
CA ARG A 12 -9.42 0.61 16.99
C ARG A 12 -10.85 0.08 17.08
N THR A 13 -11.34 -0.53 16.00
CA THR A 13 -12.75 -0.96 15.89
C THR A 13 -12.91 -2.48 15.93
N ASN A 14 -11.83 -3.24 15.74
CA ASN A 14 -11.83 -4.69 15.56
C ASN A 14 -12.76 -5.18 14.43
N LEU A 15 -12.99 -4.32 13.43
CA LEU A 15 -13.79 -4.62 12.25
C LEU A 15 -12.90 -4.70 11.01
N PRO A 16 -13.29 -5.49 9.99
CA PRO A 16 -12.60 -5.51 8.71
C PRO A 16 -12.72 -4.14 8.02
N CYS A 17 -11.58 -3.62 7.57
CA CYS A 17 -11.46 -2.38 6.82
C CYS A 17 -10.78 -2.67 5.49
N ARG A 18 -11.37 -2.20 4.39
CA ARG A 18 -10.80 -2.31 3.05
C ARG A 18 -10.02 -1.04 2.72
N VAL A 19 -8.79 -1.24 2.24
CA VAL A 19 -7.91 -0.19 1.71
C VAL A 19 -7.76 -0.43 0.22
N THR A 20 -7.77 0.64 -0.56
CA THR A 20 -7.44 0.62 -1.98
C THR A 20 -6.30 1.59 -2.21
N GLY A 21 -5.37 1.26 -3.08
CA GLY A 21 -4.33 2.19 -3.50
C GLY A 21 -4.03 2.10 -4.98
N ILE A 22 -3.43 3.17 -5.49
CA ILE A 22 -3.02 3.30 -6.87
C ILE A 22 -1.52 3.10 -6.96
N GLU A 23 -1.06 2.26 -7.88
CA GLU A 23 0.35 2.00 -8.07
C GLU A 23 1.11 3.28 -8.47
N ARG A 24 2.23 3.51 -7.79
CA ARG A 24 3.16 4.62 -8.01
C ARG A 24 4.59 4.12 -7.85
N THR A 25 5.55 4.90 -8.36
CA THR A 25 6.96 4.63 -8.07
C THR A 25 7.28 5.04 -6.63
N TRP A 26 8.30 4.39 -6.03
CA TRP A 26 8.76 4.79 -4.70
C TRP A 26 9.26 6.25 -4.69
N ASP A 27 10.04 6.65 -5.70
CA ASP A 27 10.56 8.03 -5.79
C ASP A 27 9.44 9.08 -5.81
N TYR A 28 8.33 8.79 -6.49
CA TYR A 28 7.16 9.68 -6.49
C TYR A 28 6.56 9.79 -5.08
N LEU A 29 6.27 8.66 -4.44
CA LEU A 29 5.66 8.64 -3.11
C LEU A 29 6.56 9.28 -2.05
N LYS A 30 7.88 9.10 -2.20
CA LYS A 30 8.90 9.69 -1.34
C LYS A 30 8.84 11.21 -1.38
N ALA A 31 8.78 11.78 -2.59
CA ALA A 31 8.67 13.22 -2.79
C ALA A 31 7.28 13.77 -2.38
N GLU A 32 6.21 13.06 -2.71
CA GLU A 32 4.83 13.49 -2.43
C GLU A 32 4.52 13.53 -0.92
N PHE A 33 4.98 12.52 -0.17
CA PHE A 33 4.64 12.35 1.25
C PHE A 33 5.77 12.70 2.21
N ASP A 34 6.81 13.40 1.74
CA ASP A 34 8.00 13.79 2.52
C ASP A 34 8.55 12.62 3.35
N ARG A 35 8.77 11.48 2.68
CA ARG A 35 9.29 10.27 3.33
C ARG A 35 10.81 10.18 3.16
N GLU A 36 11.48 9.80 4.23
CA GLU A 36 12.88 9.42 4.19
C GLU A 36 13.01 7.89 4.12
N GLY A 37 14.21 7.41 3.78
CA GLY A 37 14.52 5.98 3.66
C GLY A 37 14.49 5.45 2.22
N ASP A 38 14.87 4.18 2.11
CA ASP A 38 14.86 3.42 0.87
C ASP A 38 13.55 2.64 0.73
N GLY A 39 13.24 2.28 -0.52
CA GLY A 39 12.17 1.33 -0.79
C GLY A 39 12.48 -0.03 -0.16
N LEU A 40 11.48 -0.91 -0.16
CA LEU A 40 11.71 -2.33 0.09
C LEU A 40 12.73 -2.85 -0.94
N SER A 41 13.77 -3.52 -0.44
CA SER A 41 14.90 -4.05 -1.24
C SER A 41 14.50 -5.15 -2.23
N GLU A 42 13.30 -5.68 -2.07
CA GLU A 42 12.74 -6.79 -2.82
C GLU A 42 12.35 -6.35 -4.23
N LEU A 43 12.89 -7.05 -5.23
CA LEU A 43 12.66 -6.77 -6.65
C LEU A 43 11.18 -6.83 -7.07
N THR A 44 10.34 -7.51 -6.30
CA THR A 44 8.90 -7.65 -6.55
C THR A 44 8.05 -6.61 -5.82
N ALA A 45 8.67 -5.67 -5.11
CA ALA A 45 7.96 -4.63 -4.37
C ALA A 45 7.18 -3.71 -5.30
N LYS A 46 5.87 -3.60 -5.05
CA LYS A 46 4.98 -2.62 -5.68
C LYS A 46 4.48 -1.64 -4.64
N TYR A 47 4.48 -0.35 -4.97
CA TYR A 47 4.13 0.71 -4.04
C TYR A 47 2.84 1.39 -4.46
N PHE A 48 2.03 1.75 -3.46
CA PHE A 48 0.68 2.25 -3.66
C PHE A 48 0.43 3.49 -2.80
N GLU A 49 -0.11 4.52 -3.44
CA GLU A 49 -0.75 5.66 -2.78
C GLU A 49 -2.16 5.24 -2.35
N THR A 50 -2.51 5.39 -1.08
CA THR A 50 -3.83 4.98 -0.58
C THR A 50 -4.94 5.94 -1.01
N MET A 51 -6.04 5.37 -1.52
CA MET A 51 -7.30 6.04 -1.75
C MET A 51 -8.25 5.80 -0.58
N GLY A 52 -8.44 6.82 0.26
CA GLY A 52 -9.41 6.78 1.36
C GLY A 52 -8.80 6.36 2.70
N PRO A 53 -9.53 5.62 3.56
CA PRO A 53 -9.08 5.32 4.92
C PRO A 53 -7.95 4.30 4.92
N GLY A 54 -6.91 4.55 5.72
CA GLY A 54 -5.76 3.66 5.84
C GLY A 54 -4.46 4.41 6.12
N PRO A 55 -3.30 3.75 5.96
CA PRO A 55 -2.01 4.43 5.93
C PRO A 55 -1.95 5.31 4.66
N LEU A 56 -1.13 6.36 4.66
CA LEU A 56 -0.99 7.23 3.47
C LEU A 56 -0.51 6.46 2.23
N LEU A 57 0.39 5.50 2.44
CA LEU A 57 0.91 4.64 1.40
C LEU A 57 1.17 3.24 1.95
N PHE A 58 1.20 2.27 1.07
CA PHE A 58 1.58 0.89 1.39
C PHE A 58 2.38 0.26 0.25
N ALA A 59 3.03 -0.85 0.54
CA ALA A 59 3.72 -1.67 -0.44
C ALA A 59 3.23 -3.11 -0.37
N VAL A 60 3.35 -3.84 -1.47
CA VAL A 60 3.08 -5.27 -1.53
C VAL A 60 4.31 -6.01 -2.08
N VAL A 61 4.75 -7.03 -1.35
CA VAL A 61 5.82 -7.96 -1.73
C VAL A 61 5.30 -9.37 -1.54
N ASP A 62 5.29 -10.18 -2.60
CA ASP A 62 4.89 -11.60 -2.55
C ASP A 62 3.62 -11.87 -1.72
N GLN A 63 2.55 -11.09 -1.96
CA GLN A 63 1.26 -11.16 -1.24
C GLN A 63 1.33 -10.78 0.25
N SER A 64 2.36 -10.06 0.68
CA SER A 64 2.43 -9.44 2.00
C SER A 64 2.31 -7.93 1.87
N VAL A 65 1.47 -7.31 2.70
CA VAL A 65 1.27 -5.86 2.71
C VAL A 65 2.12 -5.22 3.79
N TYR A 66 2.74 -4.08 3.47
CA TYR A 66 3.56 -3.28 4.36
C TYR A 66 3.06 -1.83 4.36
N TYR A 67 2.97 -1.19 5.53
CA TYR A 67 2.80 0.25 5.62
C TYR A 67 4.13 0.92 5.95
N HIS A 68 4.24 2.18 5.55
CA HIS A 68 5.39 3.01 5.88
C HIS A 68 5.06 3.95 7.04
N ASP A 69 5.81 3.85 8.13
CA ASP A 69 5.70 4.73 9.28
C ASP A 69 7.09 5.02 9.86
N GLN A 70 7.32 6.25 10.33
CA GLN A 70 8.58 6.67 10.93
C GLN A 70 9.84 6.21 10.17
N GLN A 71 9.85 6.35 8.84
CA GLN A 71 10.97 5.96 7.96
C GLN A 71 11.26 4.45 7.89
N GLN A 72 10.31 3.62 8.31
CA GLN A 72 10.42 2.17 8.32
C GLN A 72 9.21 1.50 7.69
N TRP A 73 9.45 0.33 7.10
CA TRP A 73 8.42 -0.54 6.57
C TRP A 73 7.98 -1.54 7.62
N HIS A 74 6.67 -1.62 7.85
CA HIS A 74 6.06 -2.51 8.83
C HIS A 74 5.05 -3.41 8.15
N LYS A 75 5.15 -4.73 8.39
CA LYS A 75 4.22 -5.70 7.82
C LYS A 75 2.85 -5.64 8.50
N TYR A 76 1.78 -5.54 7.71
CA TYR A 76 0.42 -5.82 8.17
C TYR A 76 0.24 -7.31 8.43
N LYS A 77 0.22 -7.70 9.71
CA LYS A 77 -0.02 -9.10 10.10
C LYS A 77 -1.45 -9.58 9.83
N SER A 78 -2.39 -8.64 9.75
CA SER A 78 -3.82 -8.91 9.56
C SER A 78 -4.31 -8.59 8.15
N ALA A 79 -3.41 -8.38 7.18
CA ALA A 79 -3.80 -8.14 5.79
C ALA A 79 -4.20 -9.46 5.10
N PHE A 80 -5.30 -9.43 4.36
CA PHE A 80 -5.84 -10.54 3.56
C PHE A 80 -6.65 -10.00 2.36
N ASP A 81 -7.15 -10.89 1.51
CA ASP A 81 -7.91 -10.57 0.29
C ASP A 81 -7.21 -9.51 -0.58
N ILE A 82 -5.93 -9.75 -0.88
CA ILE A 82 -5.13 -8.84 -1.70
C ILE A 82 -5.51 -9.04 -3.16
N VAL A 83 -6.05 -8.00 -3.79
CA VAL A 83 -6.54 -8.02 -5.17
C VAL A 83 -5.82 -6.94 -5.98
N PHE A 84 -5.29 -7.33 -7.14
CA PHE A 84 -4.70 -6.41 -8.10
C PHE A 84 -5.61 -6.26 -9.31
N ASP A 85 -5.88 -5.01 -9.69
CA ASP A 85 -6.73 -4.68 -10.83
C ASP A 85 -6.02 -3.68 -11.75
N THR A 86 -6.32 -3.73 -13.05
CA THR A 86 -5.89 -2.72 -14.01
C THR A 86 -7.12 -1.98 -14.53
N ILE A 87 -7.23 -0.71 -14.16
CA ILE A 87 -8.29 0.17 -14.66
C ILE A 87 -7.84 0.74 -15.99
N ASN A 88 -8.48 0.32 -17.08
CA ASN A 88 -8.37 0.98 -18.38
C ASN A 88 -9.31 2.17 -18.36
N ILE A 89 -8.76 3.38 -18.26
CA ILE A 89 -9.55 4.58 -18.49
C ILE A 89 -9.58 4.73 -20.01
N SER A 90 -10.72 4.42 -20.62
CA SER A 90 -10.96 4.74 -22.03
C SER A 90 -11.04 6.27 -22.11
N GLU A 91 -10.18 6.88 -22.92
CA GLU A 91 -10.28 8.31 -23.27
C GLU A 91 -11.55 8.61 -24.07
#